data_AF-A0A261WIG8-F1
#
_entry.id   AF-A0A261WIG8-F1
#
_cell.length_a   1.000
_cell.length_b   1.000
_cell.length_c   1.000
_cell.angle_alpha   90.00
_cell.angle_beta   90.00
_cell.angle_gamma   90.00
#
_symmetry.space_group_name_H-M   'P 1'
#
loop_
_entity.id
_entity.type
_entity.pdbx_description
1 polymer ?
#
loop_
_entity_poly.entity_id
_entity_poly.type
_entity_poly.pdbx_seq_one_letter_code
_entity_poly.pdbx_strand_id
1 'polypeptide(L)'
;MREQGLIRAAHAWPADGIDTDESGRAIGRDGWVQQRLWVLGPAVEGCTFYNHYVPTPDPSCRALIEARRAVESCLEALADHTSSCITFQLKKTL
;
A
#
# COMPACT_ATOMS: atom_id res chain seq x y z
N MET A 1 -6.81 7.39 -10.76
CA MET A 1 -5.66 7.38 -9.82
C MET A 1 -4.40 8.04 -10.42
N ARG A 2 -3.81 7.53 -11.52
CA ARG A 2 -2.65 8.20 -12.17
C ARG A 2 -2.95 9.63 -12.61
N GLU A 3 -4.03 9.82 -13.36
CA GLU A 3 -4.49 11.15 -13.82
C GLU A 3 -4.89 12.08 -12.66
N GLN A 4 -5.25 11.50 -11.51
CA GLN A 4 -5.58 12.22 -10.28
C GLN A 4 -4.34 12.51 -9.42
N GLY A 5 -3.14 12.10 -9.86
CA GLY A 5 -1.88 12.30 -9.13
C GLY A 5 -1.66 11.37 -7.93
N LEU A 6 -2.59 10.45 -7.65
CA LEU A 6 -2.58 9.60 -6.45
C LEU A 6 -1.52 8.49 -6.49
N ILE A 7 -1.04 8.14 -7.68
CA ILE A 7 -0.04 7.08 -7.88
C ILE A 7 0.94 7.50 -8.97
N ARG A 8 2.20 7.06 -8.87
CA ARG A 8 3.22 7.15 -9.92
C ARG A 8 3.71 5.77 -10.36
N ALA A 9 4.31 5.69 -11.55
CA ALA A 9 4.94 4.47 -12.02
C ALA A 9 6.26 4.24 -11.28
N ALA A 10 6.56 2.99 -10.90
CA ALA A 10 7.81 2.62 -10.24
C ALA A 10 9.02 2.68 -11.17
N HIS A 11 8.82 2.46 -12.46
CA HIS A 11 9.88 2.39 -13.47
C HIS A 11 9.38 2.94 -14.81
N ALA A 12 10.30 3.39 -15.66
CA ALA A 12 10.00 3.62 -17.07
C ALA A 12 9.77 2.25 -17.76
N TRP A 13 8.86 2.23 -18.74
CA TRP A 13 8.48 1.06 -19.56
C TRP A 13 9.66 0.12 -19.86
N PRO A 14 9.53 -1.23 -19.77
CA PRO A 14 8.28 -1.99 -19.77
C PRO A 14 7.69 -2.43 -18.43
N ALA A 15 8.32 -2.09 -17.31
CA ALA A 15 7.78 -2.45 -16.01
C ALA A 15 6.76 -1.37 -15.58
N ASP A 16 5.48 -1.71 -15.59
CA ASP A 16 4.33 -0.78 -15.51
C ASP A 16 3.74 -0.63 -14.10
N GLY A 17 4.43 -1.18 -13.10
CA GLY A 17 4.03 -1.17 -11.70
C GLY A 17 3.84 0.20 -11.05
N ILE A 18 3.11 0.22 -9.94
CA ILE A 18 2.87 1.37 -9.09
C ILE A 18 3.96 1.46 -8.03
N ASP A 19 4.55 2.65 -7.87
CA ASP A 19 5.56 2.88 -6.85
C ASP A 19 4.94 2.90 -5.45
N THR A 20 5.61 2.24 -4.50
CA THR A 20 5.17 2.13 -3.11
C THR A 20 6.33 2.28 -2.14
N ASP A 21 6.04 2.72 -0.92
CA ASP A 21 7.00 2.64 0.18
C ASP A 21 7.16 1.19 0.68
N GLU A 22 8.01 1.01 1.71
CA GLU A 22 8.29 -0.30 2.32
C GLU A 22 7.08 -0.96 3.00
N SER A 23 6.03 -0.17 3.29
CA SER A 23 4.77 -0.64 3.86
C SER A 23 3.70 -0.94 2.79
N GLY A 24 4.01 -0.75 1.51
CA GLY A 24 3.08 -0.93 0.40
C GLY A 24 2.14 0.26 0.19
N ARG A 25 2.41 1.42 0.79
CA ARG A 25 1.61 2.64 0.52
C ARG A 25 2.01 3.23 -0.81
N ALA A 26 1.01 3.56 -1.63
CA ALA A 26 1.23 4.19 -2.93
C ALA A 26 1.97 5.52 -2.78
N ILE A 27 2.90 5.77 -3.72
CA ILE A 27 3.56 7.07 -3.83
C ILE A 27 2.88 7.87 -4.94
N GLY A 28 2.46 9.09 -4.62
CA GLY A 28 1.84 10.03 -5.54
C GLY A 28 2.82 10.57 -6.58
N ARG A 29 2.29 11.24 -7.61
CA ARG A 29 3.12 11.90 -8.64
C ARG A 29 3.99 13.01 -8.07
N ASP A 30 3.56 13.61 -6.98
CA ASP A 30 4.27 14.60 -6.17
C ASP A 30 5.40 14.00 -5.31
N GLY A 31 5.51 12.67 -5.25
CA GLY A 31 6.48 11.95 -4.44
C GLY A 31 6.06 11.75 -2.98
N TRP A 32 4.85 12.15 -2.60
CA TRP A 32 4.34 11.95 -1.25
C TRP A 32 3.66 10.59 -1.11
N VAL A 33 3.84 9.98 0.06
CA VAL A 33 3.19 8.72 0.42
C VAL A 33 1.71 8.96 0.69
N GLN A 34 0.85 8.18 0.03
CA GLN A 34 -0.59 8.22 0.25
C GLN A 34 -0.93 7.66 1.63
N GLN A 35 -1.71 8.42 2.41
CA GLN A 35 -2.04 8.07 3.79
C GLN A 35 -3.15 7.01 3.91
N ARG A 36 -3.89 6.78 2.82
CA ARG A 36 -5.11 5.95 2.81
C ARG A 36 -5.18 5.01 1.60
N LEU A 37 -4.05 4.77 0.94
CA LEU A 37 -3.99 3.92 -0.25
C LEU A 37 -2.77 3.00 -0.17
N TRP A 38 -3.05 1.71 -0.06
CA TRP A 38 -2.08 0.63 -0.14
C TRP A 38 -2.29 -0.13 -1.46
N VAL A 39 -1.20 -0.58 -2.04
CA VAL A 39 -1.18 -1.35 -3.29
C VAL A 39 -0.25 -2.53 -3.09
N LEU A 40 -0.64 -3.70 -3.56
CA LEU A 40 0.14 -4.93 -3.51
C LEU A 40 -0.16 -5.79 -4.73
N GLY A 41 0.64 -6.83 -4.95
CA GLY A 41 0.39 -7.77 -6.05
C GLY A 41 0.83 -7.23 -7.42
N PRO A 42 0.24 -7.74 -8.52
CA PRO A 42 0.64 -7.39 -9.89
C PRO A 42 0.63 -5.88 -10.19
N ALA A 43 -0.18 -5.10 -9.45
CA ALA A 43 -0.25 -3.66 -9.61
C ALA A 43 1.04 -2.93 -9.18
N VAL A 44 1.80 -3.46 -8.22
CA VAL A 44 3.07 -2.86 -7.74
C VAL A 44 4.24 -3.27 -8.63
N GLU A 45 4.28 -4.54 -9.02
CA GLU A 45 5.44 -5.10 -9.72
C GLU A 45 5.29 -5.08 -11.24
N GLY A 46 4.09 -4.78 -11.74
CA GLY A 46 3.77 -4.81 -13.16
C GLY A 46 3.66 -6.23 -13.72
N CYS A 47 3.86 -6.38 -15.03
CA CYS A 47 3.75 -7.66 -15.72
C CYS A 47 4.80 -8.73 -15.34
N THR A 48 5.75 -8.42 -14.46
CA THR A 48 7.02 -9.14 -14.34
C THR A 48 7.08 -10.22 -13.26
N PHE A 49 6.23 -10.19 -12.23
CA PHE A 49 6.59 -10.87 -10.98
C PHE A 49 5.49 -11.73 -10.34
N TYR A 50 4.19 -11.48 -10.59
CA TYR A 50 3.09 -12.33 -10.08
C TYR A 50 2.38 -13.26 -11.07
N ASN A 51 2.56 -13.10 -12.38
CA ASN A 51 1.79 -13.92 -13.34
C ASN A 51 2.15 -15.42 -13.31
N HIS A 52 3.20 -15.82 -12.58
CA HIS A 52 3.67 -17.20 -12.51
C HIS A 52 3.90 -17.74 -11.08
N TYR A 53 3.53 -17.01 -10.04
CA TYR A 53 3.69 -17.49 -8.66
C TYR A 53 2.60 -18.52 -8.35
N VAL A 54 2.94 -19.81 -8.41
CA VAL A 54 2.22 -20.82 -7.63
C VAL A 54 2.71 -20.65 -6.19
N PRO A 55 1.86 -20.24 -5.23
CA PRO A 55 2.30 -20.03 -3.86
C PRO A 55 2.83 -21.35 -3.31
N THR A 56 4.15 -21.50 -3.31
CA THR A 56 4.78 -22.52 -2.49
C THR A 56 4.57 -22.06 -1.05
N PRO A 57 4.21 -22.94 -0.10
CA PRO A 57 4.12 -22.62 1.32
C PRO A 57 5.54 -22.41 1.89
N ASP A 58 6.22 -21.41 1.34
CA ASP A 58 7.54 -20.95 1.70
C ASP A 58 7.35 -19.72 2.60
N PRO A 59 7.83 -19.76 3.86
CA PRO A 59 7.80 -18.61 4.76
C PRO A 59 8.52 -17.38 4.20
N SER A 60 9.43 -17.55 3.24
CA SER A 60 10.14 -16.49 2.53
C SER A 60 9.41 -16.01 1.26
N CYS A 61 8.19 -16.52 0.99
CA CYS A 61 7.38 -16.12 -0.14
C CYS A 61 7.08 -14.62 -0.08
N ARG A 62 7.79 -13.87 -0.92
CA ARG A 62 7.75 -12.41 -0.97
C ARG A 62 6.33 -11.86 -1.12
N ALA A 63 5.52 -12.52 -1.96
CA ALA A 63 4.11 -12.23 -2.15
C ALA A 63 3.32 -12.10 -0.85
N LEU A 64 3.46 -13.11 0.00
CA LEU A 64 2.72 -13.23 1.23
C LEU A 64 3.27 -12.28 2.29
N ILE A 65 4.58 -12.06 2.31
CA ILE A 65 5.23 -11.12 3.22
C ILE A 65 4.80 -9.68 2.92
N GLU A 66 4.85 -9.26 1.66
CA GLU A 66 4.47 -7.92 1.23
C GLU A 66 2.98 -7.68 1.43
N ALA A 67 2.13 -8.67 1.08
CA ALA A 67 0.70 -8.60 1.35
C ALA A 67 0.40 -8.45 2.85
N ARG A 68 1.07 -9.24 3.70
CA ARG A 68 0.94 -9.15 5.16
C ARG A 68 1.30 -7.76 5.66
N ARG A 69 2.47 -7.23 5.28
CA ARG A 69 2.94 -5.90 5.70
C ARG A 69 1.98 -4.78 5.30
N ALA A 70 1.46 -4.82 4.08
CA ALA A 70 0.50 -3.82 3.61
C ALA A 70 -0.81 -3.86 4.39
N VAL A 71 -1.31 -5.06 4.71
CA VAL A 71 -2.53 -5.22 5.51
C VAL A 71 -2.30 -4.79 6.97
N GLU A 72 -1.18 -5.16 7.58
CA GLU A 72 -0.81 -4.73 8.94
C GLU A 72 -0.76 -3.20 9.03
N SER A 73 -0.04 -2.54 8.11
CA SER A 73 0.04 -1.07 8.03
C SER A 73 -1.32 -0.40 7.84
N CYS A 74 -2.21 -0.99 7.02
CA CYS A 74 -3.55 -0.49 6.79
C CYS A 74 -4.41 -0.57 8.06
N LEU A 75 -4.38 -1.71 8.75
CA LEU A 75 -5.13 -1.92 9.98
C LEU A 75 -4.65 -1.01 11.10
N GLU A 76 -3.34 -0.80 11.23
CA GLU A 76 -2.76 0.16 12.17
C GLU A 76 -3.27 1.58 11.90
N ALA A 77 -3.20 2.04 10.64
CA ALA A 77 -3.70 3.37 10.28
C ALA A 77 -5.21 3.53 10.59
N LEU A 78 -6.02 2.51 10.34
CA LEU A 78 -7.45 2.51 10.66
C LEU A 78 -7.70 2.54 12.18
N ALA A 79 -6.91 1.79 12.96
CA ALA A 79 -7.00 1.79 14.42
C ALA A 79 -6.64 3.16 15.01
N ASP A 80 -5.60 3.82 14.47
CA ASP A 80 -5.18 5.16 14.88
C ASP A 80 -6.25 6.22 14.55
N HIS A 81 -6.83 6.14 13.35
CA HIS A 81 -7.94 7.02 12.97
C HIS A 81 -9.16 6.85 13.90
N THR A 82 -9.46 5.63 14.31
CA THR A 82 -10.55 5.33 15.25
C THR A 82 -10.25 5.89 16.65
N SER A 83 -9.02 5.74 17.12
CA SER A 83 -8.60 6.28 18.42
C SER A 83 -8.64 7.81 18.45
N SER A 84 -8.22 8.45 17.35
CA SER A 84 -8.28 9.91 17.20
C SER A 84 -9.72 10.43 17.15
N CYS A 85 -10.65 9.73 16.49
CA CYS A 85 -12.03 10.19 16.37
C CYS A 85 -12.77 10.09 17.72
N ILE A 86 -12.52 9.03 18.50
CA ILE A 86 -13.05 8.85 19.85
C ILE A 86 -12.53 9.97 20.78
N THR A 87 -11.22 10.23 20.74
CA THR A 87 -10.60 11.31 21.54
C THR A 87 -11.18 12.68 21.20
N PHE A 88 -11.41 12.96 19.91
CA PHE A 88 -12.01 14.21 19.46
C PHE A 88 -13.47 14.37 19.95
N GLN A 89 -14.27 13.30 19.92
CA GLN A 89 -15.65 13.33 20.42
C GLN A 89 -15.70 13.57 21.94
N LEU A 90 -14.80 12.93 22.70
CA LEU A 90 -14.70 13.16 24.15
C LEU A 90 -14.37 14.62 24.48
N LYS A 91 -13.41 15.23 23.78
CA LYS A 91 -13.05 16.65 23.97
C LYS A 91 -14.16 17.63 23.57
N LYS A 92 -15.06 17.26 22.67
CA LYS A 92 -16.19 18.11 22.26
C LYS A 92 -17.35 18.09 23.28
N THR A 93 -17.40 17.06 24.12
CA THR A 93 -18.50 16.84 25.07
C THR A 93 -18.19 17.36 26.48
N LEU A 94 -16.93 17.71 26.74
CA LEU A 94 -16.44 18.42 27.93
C LEU A 94 -16.37 19.92 27.67
#